data_AF-A0A1Q8SZK6-F1
#
_entry.id   AF-A0A1Q8SZK6-F1
#
_cell.length_a   1.000
_cell.length_b   1.000
_cell.length_c   1.000
_cell.angle_alpha   90.00
_cell.angle_beta   90.00
_cell.angle_gamma   90.00
#
_symmetry.space_group_name_H-M   'P 1'
#
loop_
_entity.id
_entity.type
_entity.pdbx_description
1 polymer ?
#
loop_
_entity_poly.entity_id
_entity_poly.type
_entity_poly.pdbx_seq_one_letter_code
_entity_poly.pdbx_strand_id
1 'polypeptide(L)'
;MADNLDMFPDVPDDLLERMTDPEILAKWPQGLTDILLVIEAVYRRHGDDQETARQRSFRAVRALAHFHGGHSFYLPKGERLEIALRDREIFECHNGANVTQLAREHRLTEVQVYSILAEQRKLARDRLQPGLF
;
A
#
# COMPACT_ATOMS: atom_id res chain seq x y z
N MET A 1 33.68 -0.45 -5.94
CA MET A 1 32.37 0.18 -5.67
C MET A 1 31.43 -0.47 -6.67
N ALA A 2 30.63 -1.44 -6.22
CA ALA A 2 29.82 -2.24 -7.14
C ALA A 2 28.68 -1.36 -7.69
N ASP A 3 28.56 -1.37 -9.01
CA ASP A 3 27.60 -0.63 -9.80
C ASP A 3 26.21 -1.25 -9.63
N ASN A 4 25.23 -0.45 -9.23
CA ASN A 4 23.87 -0.90 -8.92
C ASN A 4 22.98 -1.03 -10.17
N LEU A 5 23.57 -1.01 -11.37
CA LEU A 5 22.86 -1.02 -12.65
C LEU A 5 22.49 -2.42 -13.17
N ASP A 6 22.98 -3.49 -12.53
CA ASP A 6 22.82 -4.88 -13.03
C ASP A 6 21.65 -5.67 -12.39
N MET A 7 20.72 -4.99 -11.72
CA MET A 7 19.60 -5.65 -11.00
C MET A 7 18.26 -5.60 -11.76
N PHE A 8 18.27 -5.28 -13.05
CA PHE A 8 17.05 -5.12 -13.86
C PHE A 8 17.03 -6.17 -14.99
N PRO A 9 16.14 -7.18 -14.95
CA PRO A 9 15.83 -7.96 -16.14
C PRO A 9 15.15 -7.07 -17.20
N ASP A 10 15.39 -7.37 -18.47
CA ASP A 10 14.98 -6.57 -19.63
C ASP A 10 13.52 -6.09 -19.54
N VAL A 11 13.38 -4.76 -19.49
CA VAL A 11 12.10 -4.05 -19.40
C VAL A 11 11.58 -3.82 -20.82
N PRO A 12 10.30 -4.11 -21.12
CA PRO A 12 9.69 -3.78 -22.40
C PRO A 12 9.78 -2.28 -22.70
N ASP A 13 10.22 -1.93 -23.92
CA ASP A 13 10.52 -0.55 -24.35
C ASP A 13 9.35 0.43 -24.19
N ASP A 14 8.11 -0.04 -24.36
CA ASP A 14 6.87 0.74 -24.22
C ASP A 14 6.58 1.19 -22.77
N LEU A 15 7.12 0.47 -21.79
CA LEU A 15 6.96 0.76 -20.37
C LEU A 15 7.97 1.81 -19.88
N LEU A 16 9.18 1.82 -20.46
CA LEU A 16 10.23 2.81 -20.18
C LEU A 16 9.82 4.21 -20.64
N GLU A 17 9.05 4.31 -21.73
CA GLU A 17 8.55 5.58 -22.29
C GLU A 17 7.57 6.32 -21.36
N ARG A 18 6.86 5.62 -20.47
CA ARG A 18 5.92 6.24 -19.50
C ARG A 18 6.60 6.70 -18.22
N MET A 19 7.79 6.17 -17.90
CA MET A 19 8.59 6.55 -16.73
C MET A 19 9.47 7.78 -17.00
N THR A 20 9.63 8.16 -18.25
CA THR A 20 10.35 9.36 -18.71
C THR A 20 9.45 10.57 -18.95
N ASP A 21 8.17 10.52 -18.56
CA ASP A 21 7.28 11.70 -18.65
C ASP A 21 7.96 12.89 -17.93
N PRO A 22 8.38 13.92 -18.69
CA PRO A 22 9.15 15.03 -18.15
C PRO A 22 8.37 15.78 -17.06
N GLU A 23 7.03 15.77 -17.11
CA GLU A 23 6.20 16.39 -16.09
C GLU A 23 6.20 15.63 -14.77
N ILE A 24 6.21 14.29 -14.82
CA ILE A 24 6.23 13.44 -13.63
C ILE A 24 7.59 13.58 -12.94
N LEU A 25 8.68 13.52 -13.70
CA LEU A 25 10.04 13.69 -13.18
C LEU A 25 10.28 15.10 -12.62
N ALA A 26 9.73 16.14 -13.25
CA ALA A 26 9.82 17.51 -12.76
C ALA A 26 9.04 17.73 -11.45
N LYS A 27 7.90 17.05 -11.26
CA LYS A 27 7.06 17.16 -10.05
C LYS A 27 7.45 16.16 -8.96
N TRP A 28 8.25 15.14 -9.27
CA TRP A 28 8.65 14.07 -8.34
C TRP A 28 9.32 14.57 -7.04
N PRO A 29 10.23 15.57 -7.06
CA PRO A 29 10.79 16.12 -5.83
C PRO A 29 9.73 16.74 -4.92
N GLN A 30 8.71 17.38 -5.51
CA GLN A 30 7.62 17.99 -4.77
C GLN A 30 6.63 16.95 -4.24
N GLY A 31 6.25 15.97 -5.07
CA GLY A 31 5.38 14.86 -4.64
C GLY A 31 5.99 14.02 -3.51
N LEU A 32 7.30 13.76 -3.56
CA LEU A 32 8.02 13.09 -2.46
C LEU A 32 7.98 13.91 -1.17
N THR A 33 8.17 15.23 -1.29
CA THR A 33 8.12 16.14 -0.14
C THR A 33 6.72 16.15 0.49
N ASP A 34 5.66 16.21 -0.34
CA ASP A 34 4.28 16.19 0.12
C ASP A 34 3.95 14.89 0.87
N ILE A 35 4.37 13.73 0.33
CA ILE A 35 4.17 12.43 0.98
C ILE A 35 4.89 12.38 2.35
N LEU A 36 6.14 12.84 2.41
CA LEU A 36 6.91 12.86 3.65
C LEU A 36 6.24 13.76 4.71
N LEU A 37 5.78 14.94 4.31
CA LEU A 37 5.10 15.89 5.21
C LEU A 37 3.79 15.33 5.76
N VAL A 38 2.98 14.67 4.91
CA VAL A 38 1.72 14.06 5.33
C VAL A 38 1.98 12.93 6.33
N ILE A 39 2.92 12.02 6.04
CA ILE A 39 3.23 10.90 6.93
C ILE A 39 3.83 11.41 8.26
N GLU A 40 4.72 12.41 8.21
CA GLU A 40 5.30 12.99 9.42
C GLU A 40 4.24 13.66 10.30
N ALA A 41 3.30 14.38 9.69
CA ALA A 41 2.18 14.98 10.41
C ALA A 41 1.29 13.93 11.10
N VAL A 42 1.09 12.76 10.49
CA VAL A 42 0.37 11.64 11.11
C VAL A 42 1.14 11.14 12.34
N TYR A 43 2.43 10.82 12.22
CA TYR A 43 3.22 10.34 13.37
C TYR A 43 3.28 11.34 14.52
N ARG A 44 3.43 12.63 14.21
CA ARG A 44 3.39 13.69 15.23
C ARG A 44 2.04 13.79 15.94
N ARG A 45 0.92 13.65 15.21
CA ARG A 45 -0.43 13.61 15.83
C ARG A 45 -0.60 12.43 16.77
N HIS A 46 0.13 11.34 16.54
CA HIS A 46 0.15 10.16 17.41
C HIS A 46 1.19 10.21 18.53
N GLY A 47 1.86 11.36 18.73
CA GLY A 47 2.70 11.61 19.90
C GLY A 47 4.20 11.47 19.66
N ASP A 48 4.65 11.20 18.43
CA ASP A 48 6.08 11.20 18.12
C ASP A 48 6.64 12.64 18.14
N ASP A 49 7.86 12.80 18.67
CA ASP A 49 8.61 14.04 18.50
C ASP A 49 9.04 14.25 17.04
N GLN A 50 9.51 15.46 16.70
CA GLN A 50 9.83 15.83 15.33
C GLN A 50 10.92 14.94 14.71
N GLU A 51 11.96 14.58 15.46
CA GLU A 51 13.07 13.78 14.94
C GLU A 51 12.62 12.34 14.69
N THR A 52 11.90 11.75 15.65
CA THR A 52 11.34 10.40 15.54
C THR A 52 10.34 10.30 14.39
N ALA A 53 9.41 11.26 14.28
CA ALA A 53 8.40 11.28 13.22
C ALA A 53 9.06 11.36 11.83
N ARG A 54 10.04 12.26 11.67
CA ARG A 54 10.81 12.37 10.43
C ARG A 54 11.50 11.05 10.10
N GLN A 55 12.21 10.45 11.05
CA GLN A 55 12.92 9.19 10.82
C GLN A 55 11.96 8.07 10.37
N ARG A 56 10.79 7.95 11.00
CA ARG A 56 9.76 6.95 10.66
C ARG A 56 9.15 7.21 9.28
N SER A 57 8.89 8.47 8.92
CA SER A 57 8.42 8.83 7.58
C SER A 57 9.39 8.41 6.48
N PHE A 58 10.68 8.67 6.65
CA PHE A 58 11.70 8.22 5.69
C PHE A 58 11.76 6.69 5.57
N ARG A 59 11.60 5.95 6.67
CA ARG A 59 11.53 4.48 6.66
C ARG A 59 10.28 3.99 5.92
N ALA A 60 9.12 4.60 6.18
CA ALA A 60 7.86 4.24 5.54
C ALA A 60 7.90 4.46 4.02
N VAL A 61 8.39 5.63 3.57
CA VAL A 61 8.53 5.92 2.14
C VAL A 61 9.55 5.00 1.47
N ARG A 62 10.67 4.68 2.13
CA ARG A 62 11.64 3.71 1.61
C ARG A 62 11.04 2.31 1.47
N ALA A 63 10.23 1.86 2.43
CA ALA A 63 9.51 0.60 2.34
C ALA A 63 8.50 0.62 1.19
N LEU A 64 7.74 1.71 1.03
CA LEU A 64 6.80 1.87 -0.07
C LEU A 64 7.51 1.79 -1.43
N ALA A 65 8.64 2.47 -1.59
CA ALA A 65 9.45 2.40 -2.79
C ALA A 65 10.05 1.01 -3.04
N HIS A 66 10.35 0.24 -1.99
CA HIS A 66 10.84 -1.13 -2.17
C HIS A 66 9.75 -2.08 -2.70
N PHE A 67 8.52 -1.96 -2.21
CA PHE A 67 7.42 -2.85 -2.60
C PHE A 67 6.66 -2.40 -3.86
N HIS A 68 6.57 -1.09 -4.08
CA HIS A 68 5.80 -0.49 -5.17
C HIS A 68 6.63 0.40 -6.09
N GLY A 69 7.96 0.39 -5.94
CA GLY A 69 8.86 1.08 -6.86
C GLY A 69 8.90 0.43 -8.23
N GLY A 70 9.28 1.21 -9.24
CA GLY A 70 9.43 0.73 -10.62
C GLY A 70 8.12 0.62 -11.42
N HIS A 71 6.96 0.88 -10.82
CA HIS A 71 5.69 0.96 -11.54
C HIS A 71 4.75 2.00 -10.94
N SER A 72 3.83 2.52 -11.75
CA SER A 72 2.75 3.37 -11.26
C SER A 72 1.76 2.52 -10.46
N PHE A 73 1.50 2.87 -9.20
CA PHE A 73 0.46 2.22 -8.39
C PHE A 73 -0.72 3.16 -8.17
N TYR A 74 -1.92 2.60 -8.24
CA TYR A 74 -3.16 3.35 -8.02
C TYR A 74 -3.50 3.38 -6.54
N LEU A 75 -3.62 4.59 -5.97
CA LEU A 75 -4.16 4.80 -4.63
C LEU A 75 -5.63 5.25 -4.74
N PRO A 76 -6.62 4.40 -4.39
CA PRO A 76 -8.02 4.80 -4.37
C PRO A 76 -8.26 5.94 -3.38
N LYS A 77 -9.30 6.73 -3.63
CA LYS A 77 -9.73 7.84 -2.77
C LYS A 77 -11.15 7.64 -2.29
N GLY A 78 -11.50 8.30 -1.19
CA GLY A 78 -12.85 8.33 -0.63
C GLY A 78 -13.31 6.95 -0.16
N GLU A 79 -14.60 6.67 -0.35
CA GLU A 79 -15.27 5.46 0.16
C GLU A 79 -14.57 4.16 -0.25
N ARG A 80 -14.01 4.10 -1.47
CA ARG A 80 -13.31 2.90 -1.94
C ARG A 80 -12.07 2.57 -1.11
N LEU A 81 -11.34 3.59 -0.65
CA LEU A 81 -10.19 3.39 0.23
C LEU A 81 -10.67 2.90 1.61
N GLU A 82 -11.69 3.55 2.17
CA GLU A 82 -12.25 3.20 3.48
C GLU A 82 -12.79 1.75 3.51
N ILE A 83 -13.49 1.33 2.45
CA ILE A 83 -13.95 -0.06 2.30
C ILE A 83 -12.76 -1.01 2.27
N ALA A 84 -11.73 -0.72 1.46
CA ALA A 84 -10.56 -1.59 1.36
C ALA A 84 -9.80 -1.71 2.69
N LEU A 85 -9.68 -0.61 3.46
CA LEU A 85 -9.06 -0.61 4.79
C LEU A 85 -9.89 -1.40 5.80
N ARG A 86 -11.21 -1.19 5.84
CA ARG A 86 -12.13 -1.97 6.69
C ARG A 86 -12.03 -3.46 6.38
N ASP A 87 -12.05 -3.82 5.11
CA ASP A 87 -12.04 -5.22 4.68
C ASP A 87 -10.71 -5.89 5.02
N ARG A 88 -9.60 -5.14 4.93
CA ARG A 88 -8.29 -5.59 5.39
C ARG A 88 -8.26 -5.80 6.91
N GLU A 89 -8.81 -4.88 7.69
CA GLU A 89 -8.91 -4.98 9.15
C GLU A 89 -9.75 -6.20 9.57
N ILE A 90 -10.92 -6.41 8.96
CA ILE A 90 -11.76 -7.60 9.17
C ILE A 90 -10.97 -8.88 8.95
N PHE A 91 -10.15 -8.92 7.89
CA PHE A 91 -9.32 -10.08 7.58
C PHE A 91 -8.19 -10.30 8.60
N GLU A 92 -7.59 -9.24 9.15
CA GLU A 92 -6.57 -9.33 10.21
C GLU A 92 -7.16 -9.77 11.56
N CYS A 93 -8.35 -9.27 11.91
CA CYS A 93 -9.01 -9.57 13.18
C CYS A 93 -9.76 -10.91 13.20
N HIS A 94 -9.93 -11.56 12.05
CA HIS A 94 -10.64 -12.83 11.98
C HIS A 94 -9.84 -13.99 12.61
N ASN A 95 -10.42 -14.64 13.62
CA ASN A 95 -9.81 -15.74 14.36
C ASN A 95 -10.39 -17.14 14.02
N GLY A 96 -11.23 -17.23 12.99
CA GLY A 96 -11.90 -18.47 12.56
C GLY A 96 -13.31 -18.67 13.13
N ALA A 97 -13.64 -18.07 14.29
CA ALA A 97 -14.92 -18.29 14.98
C ALA A 97 -15.70 -16.99 15.30
N ASN A 98 -15.13 -15.81 15.03
CA ASN A 98 -15.69 -14.51 15.44
C ASN A 98 -16.50 -13.77 14.36
N VAL A 99 -17.06 -14.47 13.36
CA VAL A 99 -17.79 -13.81 12.23
C VAL A 99 -18.97 -12.96 12.71
N THR A 100 -19.78 -13.46 13.64
CA THR A 100 -20.91 -12.73 14.21
C THR A 100 -20.48 -11.46 14.94
N GLN A 101 -19.34 -11.50 15.63
CA GLN A 101 -18.76 -10.33 16.31
C GLN A 101 -18.34 -9.26 15.29
N LEU A 102 -17.56 -9.66 14.27
CA LEU A 102 -17.08 -8.76 13.22
C LEU A 102 -18.25 -8.13 12.44
N ALA A 103 -19.29 -8.91 12.14
CA ALA A 103 -20.49 -8.41 11.50
C ALA A 103 -21.14 -7.27 12.31
N ARG A 104 -21.27 -7.46 13.63
CA ARG A 104 -21.83 -6.43 14.52
C ARG A 104 -20.95 -5.18 14.62
N GLU A 105 -19.64 -5.36 14.80
CA GLU A 105 -18.69 -4.25 14.98
C GLU A 105 -18.61 -3.35 13.74
N HIS A 106 -18.62 -3.95 12.55
CA HIS A 106 -18.53 -3.21 11.28
C HIS A 106 -19.89 -2.88 10.64
N ARG A 107 -21.01 -3.20 11.30
CA ARG A 107 -22.39 -3.02 10.79
C ARG A 107 -22.61 -3.70 9.43
N LEU A 108 -22.16 -4.94 9.33
CA LEU A 108 -22.31 -5.81 8.17
C LEU A 108 -23.18 -7.01 8.50
N THR A 109 -23.65 -7.70 7.47
CA THR A 109 -24.22 -9.05 7.62
C THR A 109 -23.10 -10.09 7.69
N GLU A 110 -23.37 -11.24 8.31
CA GLU A 110 -22.39 -12.35 8.33
C GLU A 110 -22.02 -12.80 6.91
N VAL A 111 -22.98 -12.77 5.98
CA VAL A 111 -22.74 -13.07 4.55
C VAL A 111 -21.70 -12.11 3.95
N GLN A 112 -21.81 -10.81 4.21
CA GLN A 112 -20.84 -9.82 3.73
C GLN A 112 -19.45 -10.07 4.34
N VAL A 113 -19.38 -10.40 5.63
CA VAL A 113 -18.10 -10.75 6.27
C VAL A 113 -17.48 -12.00 5.62
N TYR A 114 -18.27 -13.05 5.35
CA TYR A 114 -17.78 -14.21 4.62
C TYR A 114 -17.27 -13.87 3.21
N SER A 115 -17.98 -13.00 2.47
CA SER A 115 -17.53 -12.53 1.15
C SER A 115 -16.20 -11.79 1.22
N ILE A 116 -16.05 -10.87 2.19
CA ILE A 116 -14.80 -10.13 2.44
C ILE A 116 -13.64 -11.10 2.73
N LEU A 117 -13.85 -12.08 3.63
CA LEU A 117 -12.84 -13.07 3.96
C LEU A 117 -12.45 -13.93 2.76
N ALA A 118 -13.41 -14.28 1.89
CA ALA A 118 -13.13 -15.05 0.68
C ALA A 118 -12.27 -14.24 -0.32
N GLU A 119 -12.59 -12.97 -0.52
CA GLU A 119 -11.84 -12.05 -1.39
C GLU A 119 -10.41 -11.82 -0.87
N GLN A 120 -10.26 -11.50 0.42
CA GLN A 120 -8.96 -11.25 1.05
C GLN A 120 -8.06 -12.50 1.03
N ARG A 121 -8.63 -13.70 1.22
CA ARG A 121 -7.88 -14.97 1.03
C ARG A 121 -7.42 -15.16 -0.41
N LYS A 122 -8.23 -14.78 -1.39
CA LYS A 122 -7.84 -14.84 -2.81
C LYS A 122 -6.64 -13.91 -3.06
N LEU A 123 -6.73 -12.65 -2.63
CA LEU A 123 -5.64 -11.68 -2.76
C LEU A 123 -4.34 -12.15 -2.08
N ALA A 124 -4.45 -12.73 -0.88
CA ALA A 124 -3.30 -13.27 -0.15
C ALA A 124 -2.65 -14.46 -0.89
N ARG A 125 -3.45 -15.35 -1.48
CA ARG A 125 -2.94 -16.46 -2.31
C ARG A 125 -2.26 -15.95 -3.58
N ASP A 126 -2.90 -15.04 -4.30
CA ASP A 126 -2.38 -14.49 -5.56
C ASP A 126 -1.03 -13.79 -5.34
N ARG A 127 -0.85 -13.14 -4.18
CA ARG A 127 0.42 -12.51 -3.79
C ARG A 127 1.53 -13.53 -3.48
N LEU A 128 1.18 -14.71 -2.98
CA LEU A 128 2.14 -15.79 -2.66
C LEU A 128 2.44 -16.69 -3.86
N GLN A 129 1.54 -16.77 -4.85
CA GLN A 129 1.69 -17.58 -6.07
C GLN A 129 1.46 -16.75 -7.35
N PRO A 130 2.32 -15.75 -7.64
CA PRO A 130 2.26 -15.04 -8.91
C PRO A 130 2.78 -15.96 -10.04
N GLY A 131 1.90 -16.70 -10.72
CA GLY A 131 2.26 -17.42 -11.95
C GLY A 131 1.69 -18.83 -12.15
N LEU A 132 0.44 -19.09 -11.76
CA LEU A 132 -0.22 -20.37 -12.04
C LEU A 132 -1.34 -20.27 -13.08
N PHE A 133 -1.10 -19.57 -14.20
CA PHE A 133 -1.84 -19.73 -15.47
C PHE A 133 -0.95 -19.32 -16.64
#